data_AF-A0A939X6S9-F1
#
_entry.id   AF-A0A939X6S9-F1
#
_cell.length_a   1.000
_cell.length_b   1.000
_cell.length_c   1.000
_cell.angle_alpha   90.00
_cell.angle_beta   90.00
_cell.angle_gamma   90.00
#
_symmetry.space_group_name_H-M   'P 1'
#
loop_
_entity.id
_entity.type
_entity.pdbx_description
1 polymer ?
#
loop_
_entity_poly.entity_id
_entity_poly.type
_entity_poly.pdbx_seq_one_letter_code
_entity_poly.pdbx_strand_id
1 'polypeptide(L)' 'MKCRYCADTLRVMNEKLLSKIGEKCGGNPDGFHVAVSNGDNCVYCGNPVTCKLGKPLTKYGNNCKNSPTGLHCLQ' A
#
# COMPACT_ATOMS: atom_id res chain seq x y z
N MET A 1 3.44 -1.87 -9.07
CA MET A 1 3.79 -2.74 -7.91
C MET A 1 3.04 -4.06 -8.06
N LYS A 2 3.36 -5.10 -7.28
CA LYS A 2 2.60 -6.37 -7.30
C LYS A 2 1.98 -6.64 -5.94
N CYS A 3 0.85 -7.36 -5.90
CA CYS A 3 0.24 -7.79 -4.65
C CYS A 3 1.03 -8.95 -4.05
N ARG A 4 1.31 -8.90 -2.74
CA ARG A 4 1.98 -9.97 -2.00
C ARG A 4 1.15 -11.26 -1.95
N TYR A 5 -0.18 -11.14 -1.95
CA TYR A 5 -1.09 -12.27 -1.76
C TYR A 5 -1.58 -12.90 -3.07
N CYS A 6 -2.05 -12.08 -4.02
CA CYS A 6 -2.59 -12.59 -5.29
C CYS A 6 -1.63 -12.46 -6.48
N ALA A 7 -0.40 -11.97 -6.27
CA ALA A 7 0.63 -11.72 -7.30
C ALA A 7 0.23 -10.77 -8.44
N ASP A 8 -0.99 -10.24 -8.42
CA ASP A 8 -1.48 -9.30 -9.43
C ASP A 8 -0.69 -8.00 -9.48
N THR A 9 -0.71 -7.37 -10.65
CA THR A 9 -0.17 -6.02 -10.81
C THR A 9 -1.13 -5.01 -10.18
N LEU A 10 -0.60 -4.24 -9.23
CA LEU A 10 -1.31 -3.18 -8.53
C LEU A 10 -1.01 -1.81 -9.12
N ARG A 11 -2.08 -1.01 -9.22
CA ARG A 11 -2.08 0.41 -9.54
C ARG A 11 -2.57 1.20 -8.33
N VAL A 12 -2.12 2.44 -8.23
CA VAL A 12 -2.48 3.34 -7.15
C VAL A 12 -3.52 4.31 -7.65
N MET A 13 -4.65 4.41 -6.96
CA MET A 13 -5.70 5.38 -7.28
C MET A 13 -6.35 5.87 -6.00
N ASN A 14 -6.43 7.19 -5.79
CA ASN A 14 -7.00 7.81 -4.59
C ASN A 14 -6.55 7.14 -3.28
N GLU A 15 -5.22 6.98 -3.12
CA GLU A 15 -4.61 6.39 -1.92
C GLU A 15 -5.00 4.93 -1.68
N LYS A 16 -5.49 4.22 -2.69
CA LYS A 16 -5.83 2.79 -2.64
C LYS A 16 -5.06 1.98 -3.67
N LEU A 17 -4.88 0.70 -3.38
CA LEU A 17 -4.32 -0.29 -4.28
C LEU A 17 -5.43 -1.00 -5.03
N LEU A 18 -5.35 -0.97 -6.37
CA LEU A 18 -6.27 -1.68 -7.24
C LEU A 18 -5.53 -2.65 -8.14
N SER A 19 -6.06 -3.88 -8.24
CA SER A 19 -5.72 -4.85 -9.28
C SER A 19 -6.65 -4.67 -10.49
N LYS A 20 -6.46 -5.49 -11.54
CA LYS A 20 -7.44 -5.68 -12.64
C LYS A 20 -8.84 -6.01 -12.13
N ILE A 21 -8.93 -6.69 -10.98
CA ILE A 21 -10.17 -7.20 -10.39
C ILE A 21 -10.83 -6.14 -9.47
N GLY A 22 -10.19 -4.97 -9.28
CA GLY A 22 -10.68 -3.89 -8.42
C GLY A 22 -9.86 -3.72 -7.14
N GLU A 23 -10.47 -3.20 -6.08
CA GLU A 23 -9.81 -2.92 -4.79
C GLU A 23 -9.68 -4.14 -3.87
N LYS A 24 -10.44 -5.22 -4.18
CA LYS A 24 -10.50 -6.41 -3.35
C LYS A 24 -9.45 -7.44 -3.75
N CYS A 25 -8.72 -7.94 -2.75
CA CYS A 25 -7.80 -9.05 -2.91
C CYS A 25 -8.41 -10.35 -2.36
N GLY A 26 -8.76 -11.28 -3.23
CA GLY A 26 -9.24 -12.60 -2.80
C GLY A 26 -8.18 -13.48 -2.11
N GLY A 27 -6.90 -13.12 -2.23
CA GLY A 27 -5.80 -13.84 -1.58
C GLY A 27 -5.46 -13.34 -0.17
N ASN A 28 -6.01 -12.21 0.26
CA ASN A 28 -5.79 -11.65 1.59
C ASN A 28 -7.05 -11.87 2.45
N PRO A 29 -6.96 -12.43 3.67
CA PRO A 29 -8.12 -12.59 4.57
C PRO A 29 -8.84 -11.27 4.90
N ASP A 30 -8.13 -10.14 4.98
CA ASP A 30 -8.74 -8.82 5.18
C ASP A 30 -9.44 -8.28 3.92
N GLY A 31 -9.29 -8.96 2.78
CA GLY A 31 -9.93 -8.60 1.52
C GLY A 31 -9.29 -7.40 0.80
N PHE A 32 -8.23 -6.79 1.33
CA PHE A 32 -7.53 -5.65 0.70
C PHE A 32 -6.19 -6.07 0.07
N HIS A 33 -5.77 -5.36 -0.98
CA HIS A 33 -4.45 -5.57 -1.56
C HIS A 33 -3.33 -5.04 -0.68
N VAL A 34 -2.23 -5.80 -0.58
CA VAL A 34 -0.97 -5.35 0.02
C VAL A 34 0.12 -5.49 -1.03
N ALA A 35 0.79 -4.39 -1.37
CA ALA A 35 1.85 -4.37 -2.34
C ALA A 35 3.14 -4.98 -1.77
N VAL A 36 3.91 -5.64 -2.63
CA VAL A 36 5.30 -6.00 -2.35
C VAL A 36 6.12 -4.72 -2.33
N SER A 37 6.93 -4.57 -1.29
CA SER A 37 7.82 -3.44 -1.10
C SER A 37 8.80 -3.27 -2.23
N ASN A 38 8.92 -2.03 -2.66
CA ASN A 38 9.94 -1.57 -3.60
C ASN A 38 10.91 -0.56 -2.98
N GLY A 39 10.79 -0.28 -1.68
CA GLY A 39 11.64 0.68 -0.95
C GLY A 39 11.16 2.13 -1.01
N ASP A 40 10.30 2.49 -1.97
CA ASP A 40 9.89 3.89 -2.22
C ASP A 40 8.39 4.14 -2.03
N ASN A 41 7.55 3.10 -2.00
CA ASN A 41 6.09 3.22 -1.94
C ASN A 41 5.50 2.50 -0.73
N CYS A 42 4.48 3.10 -0.13
CA CYS A 42 3.75 2.47 0.96
C CYS A 42 3.08 1.16 0.48
N VAL A 43 3.27 0.07 1.20
CA VAL A 43 2.71 -1.25 0.83
C VAL A 43 1.19 -1.33 0.93
N TYR A 44 0.53 -0.41 1.65
CA TYR A 44 -0.92 -0.43 1.87
C TYR A 44 -1.69 0.56 0.98
N CYS A 45 -1.13 1.73 0.70
CA CYS A 45 -1.78 2.75 -0.14
C CYS A 45 -1.07 3.00 -1.47
N GLY A 46 0.13 2.45 -1.65
CA GLY A 46 0.94 2.59 -2.85
C GLY A 46 1.52 3.98 -3.11
N ASN A 47 1.16 4.97 -2.31
CA ASN A 47 1.70 6.31 -2.45
C ASN A 47 3.22 6.31 -2.19
N PRO A 48 3.97 7.13 -2.93
CA PRO A 48 5.39 7.32 -2.69
C PRO A 48 5.58 7.89 -1.29
N VAL A 49 6.50 7.27 -0.54
CA VAL A 49 6.85 7.66 0.81
C VAL A 49 8.27 8.19 0.84
N THR A 50 8.49 9.23 1.63
CA THR A 50 9.81 9.73 2.00
C THR A 50 10.03 9.41 3.46
N CYS A 51 11.18 8.82 3.79
CA CYS A 51 11.57 8.60 5.19
C CYS A 51 12.11 9.90 5.78
N LYS A 52 11.37 10.51 6.71
CA LYS A 52 11.83 11.67 7.48
C LYS A 52 11.91 11.26 8.95
N LEU A 53 13.07 11.43 9.58
CA LEU A 53 13.32 11.00 10.97
C LEU A 53 12.97 9.52 11.22
N GLY A 54 13.27 8.63 10.26
CA GLY A 54 12.98 7.19 10.36
C GLY A 54 11.50 6.82 10.23
N LYS A 55 10.61 7.77 9.88
CA LYS A 55 9.18 7.52 9.67
C LYS A 55 8.81 7.70 8.21
N PRO A 56 8.09 6.74 7.59
CA PRO A 56 7.57 6.91 6.24
C PRO A 56 6.44 7.96 6.24
N LEU A 57 6.61 9.00 5.42
CA LEU A 57 5.60 10.04 5.18
C LEU A 57 5.25 10.10 3.70
N THR A 58 3.98 10.30 3.39
CA THR A 58 3.53 10.66 2.03
C THR A 58 3.19 12.15 1.97
N LYS A 59 2.79 12.62 0.78
CA LYS A 59 2.22 13.96 0.59
C LYS A 59 0.97 14.23 1.42
N TYR A 60 0.32 13.20 1.97
CA TYR A 60 -0.86 13.29 2.82
C TYR A 60 -0.53 13.21 4.32
N GLY A 61 0.76 13.14 4.68
CA GLY A 61 1.24 13.03 6.05
C GLY A 61 1.73 11.62 6.40
N ASN A 62 1.67 11.28 7.68
CA ASN A 62 2.12 9.98 8.21
C ASN A 62 1.00 8.93 8.29
N ASN A 63 -0.26 9.34 8.13
CA ASN A 63 -1.42 8.49 8.34
C ASN A 63 -1.78 7.69 7.07
N CYS A 64 -2.05 6.40 7.25
CA CYS A 64 -2.48 5.51 6.18
C CYS A 64 -3.75 4.77 6.60
N LYS A 65 -4.89 5.15 6.01
CA LYS A 65 -6.20 4.54 6.29
C LYS A 65 -6.28 3.05 5.92
N ASN A 66 -5.46 2.62 4.96
CA ASN A 66 -5.42 1.22 4.52
C ASN A 66 -4.43 0.37 5.32
N SER A 67 -3.66 0.99 6.23
CA SER A 67 -2.72 0.28 7.07
C SER A 67 -3.41 -0.12 8.38
N PRO A 68 -3.23 -1.36 8.86
CA PRO A 68 -3.82 -1.81 10.12
C PRO A 68 -3.30 -1.02 11.33
N THR A 69 -2.11 -0.43 11.23
CA THR A 69 -1.52 0.44 12.27
C THR A 69 -1.89 1.91 12.10
N GLY A 70 -2.62 2.26 11.04
CA GLY A 70 -2.93 3.65 10.69
C GLY A 70 -1.72 4.46 10.18
N LEU A 71 -0.56 3.83 9.95
CA LEU A 71 0.67 4.50 9.51
C LEU A 71 1.19 3.91 8.19
N HIS A 72 1.86 4.74 7.38
CA HIS A 72 2.53 4.25 6.18
C HIS A 72 3.62 3.21 6.52
N CYS A 73 3.88 2.29 5.59
CA CYS A 73 4.87 1.24 5.80
C CYS A 73 5.54 0.84 4.48
N LEU A 74 6.85 0.59 4.52
CA LEU A 74 7.69 0.17 3.39
C LEU A 74 8.02 -1.33 3.41
N GLN A 75 7.38 -2.10 4.31
CA GLN A 75 7.83 -3.42 4.76
C GLN A 75 7.61 -4.54 3.75
#